data_AF-A0A9P6ZUB8-F1
#
_entry.id   AF-A0A9P6ZUB8-F1
#
_cell.length_a   1.000
_cell.length_b   1.000
_cell.length_c   1.000
_cell.angle_alpha   90.00
_cell.angle_beta   90.00
_cell.angle_gamma   90.00
#
_symmetry.space_group_name_H-M   'P 1'
#
loop_
_entity.id
_entity.type
_entity.pdbx_description
1 polymer ?
#
loop_
_entity_poly.entity_id
_entity_poly.type
_entity_poly.pdbx_seq_one_letter_code
_entity_poly.pdbx_strand_id
1 'polypeptide(L)'
;MSDTIQLNCWVFLDDPQRVFTINIQRLKNAGDLEKAIKRCKVPIWDKFNVDLFELWKVDIEPEKLTQTYWIPDHVELDWAFTELSTVFDAEFKDRNINVILARVSDLTLALNCLIKGDAPSHIFTVKVPATKEVYSLKKEIKHTKDDLFYDYDATCILPWKVYLPCDDKLEDNIKSLNLDKNQVLHPFTLLSDVFPTIPAPDHVHIVFIAEHETPLESPHYWQFSGSTMVNEPVTSSAKQNENTVTDLPSGRKLVTPPTKQHEDEHPCSDPCKATVAETLRLAESRPHSLHNG
;
A
#
# COMPACT_ATOMS: atom_id res chain seq x y z
N MET A 1 6.46 -40.08 -6.08
CA MET A 1 6.84 -38.69 -6.47
C MET A 1 7.40 -38.00 -5.25
N SER A 2 8.06 -36.84 -5.35
CA SER A 2 8.45 -36.11 -4.14
C SER A 2 7.21 -35.49 -3.50
N ASP A 3 7.04 -35.68 -2.19
CA ASP A 3 5.97 -35.02 -1.42
C ASP A 3 6.24 -33.53 -1.23
N THR A 4 7.45 -33.06 -1.57
CA THR A 4 7.82 -31.65 -1.62
C THR A 4 7.72 -31.08 -3.02
N ILE A 5 7.41 -29.78 -3.09
CA ILE A 5 7.57 -28.92 -4.25
C ILE A 5 8.58 -27.83 -3.93
N GLN A 6 9.40 -27.50 -4.92
CA GLN A 6 10.34 -26.40 -4.92
C GLN A 6 9.68 -25.22 -5.65
N LEU A 7 9.55 -24.07 -4.99
CA LEU A 7 8.92 -22.87 -5.52
C LEU A 7 9.92 -21.72 -5.55
N ASN A 8 10.13 -21.15 -6.72
CA ASN A 8 10.87 -19.90 -6.89
C ASN A 8 9.93 -18.73 -6.62
N CYS A 9 10.22 -18.01 -5.54
CA CYS A 9 9.45 -16.86 -5.07
C CYS A 9 10.18 -15.56 -5.42
N TRP A 10 9.43 -14.53 -5.80
CA TRP A 10 9.93 -13.16 -5.95
C TRP A 10 9.01 -12.17 -5.23
N VAL A 11 9.55 -11.06 -4.76
CA VAL A 11 8.78 -9.99 -4.11
C VAL A 11 8.48 -8.92 -5.14
N PHE A 12 7.21 -8.60 -5.33
CA PHE A 12 6.81 -7.55 -6.26
C PHE A 12 7.49 -6.22 -5.91
N LEU A 13 8.05 -5.55 -6.92
CA LEU A 13 8.86 -4.32 -6.82
C LEU A 13 10.21 -4.46 -6.09
N ASP A 14 10.69 -5.67 -5.76
CA ASP A 14 12.09 -5.89 -5.37
C ASP A 14 12.97 -6.13 -6.63
N ASP A 15 14.28 -6.16 -6.45
CA ASP A 15 15.23 -6.47 -7.52
C ASP A 15 14.91 -7.86 -8.14
N PRO A 16 14.73 -7.99 -9.47
CA PRO A 16 14.42 -9.26 -10.13
C PRO A 16 15.54 -10.31 -10.01
N GLN A 17 16.75 -9.94 -9.59
CA GLN A 17 17.80 -10.90 -9.25
C GLN A 17 17.63 -11.52 -7.85
N ARG A 18 16.72 -11.02 -7.01
CA ARG A 18 16.48 -11.49 -5.63
C ARG A 18 15.41 -12.58 -5.52
N VAL A 19 15.22 -13.36 -6.58
CA VAL A 19 14.47 -14.62 -6.53
C VAL A 19 15.06 -15.51 -5.44
N PHE A 20 14.20 -16.18 -4.69
CA PHE A 20 14.58 -17.07 -3.60
C PHE A 20 13.70 -18.30 -3.62
N THR A 21 14.24 -19.43 -3.21
CA THR A 21 13.58 -20.72 -3.41
C THR A 21 13.12 -21.32 -2.09
N ILE A 22 11.91 -21.89 -2.09
CA ILE A 22 11.27 -22.51 -0.94
C ILE A 22 10.96 -23.96 -1.25
N ASN A 23 11.30 -24.84 -0.34
CA ASN A 23 10.85 -26.24 -0.35
C ASN A 23 9.70 -26.40 0.63
N ILE A 24 8.53 -26.80 0.15
CA ILE A 24 7.32 -27.00 0.96
C ILE A 24 6.61 -28.29 0.56
N GLN A 25 5.89 -28.94 1.48
CA GLN A 25 5.11 -30.14 1.18
C GLN A 25 3.92 -29.79 0.27
N ARG A 26 3.61 -30.62 -0.73
CA ARG A 26 2.50 -30.42 -1.68
C ARG A 26 1.12 -30.37 -1.01
N LEU A 27 0.94 -31.11 0.09
CA LEU A 27 -0.31 -31.15 0.88
C LEU A 27 -0.48 -29.94 1.83
N LYS A 28 0.42 -28.95 1.76
CA LYS A 28 0.30 -27.69 2.51
C LYS A 28 -0.60 -26.71 1.75
N ASN A 29 -1.06 -25.66 2.42
CA ASN A 29 -1.91 -24.63 1.85
C ASN A 29 -1.16 -23.29 1.68
N ALA A 30 -1.84 -22.28 1.12
CA ALA A 30 -1.31 -20.93 0.92
C ALA A 30 -0.78 -20.29 2.23
N GLY A 31 -1.49 -20.43 3.35
CA GLY A 31 -1.06 -19.88 4.64
C GLY A 31 0.17 -20.57 5.24
N ASP A 32 0.39 -21.86 4.94
CA ASP A 32 1.63 -22.55 5.30
C ASP A 32 2.80 -22.16 4.37
N LEU A 33 2.54 -21.87 3.09
CA LEU A 33 3.52 -21.26 2.17
C LEU A 33 3.92 -19.87 2.65
N GLU A 34 2.96 -19.02 2.98
CA GLU A 34 3.17 -17.67 3.52
C GLU A 34 4.06 -17.69 4.78
N LYS A 35 3.83 -18.63 5.72
CA LYS A 35 4.70 -18.85 6.89
C LYS A 35 6.11 -19.33 6.50
N ALA A 36 6.24 -20.19 5.49
CA ALA A 36 7.55 -20.63 4.98
C ALA A 36 8.32 -19.45 4.37
N ILE A 37 7.64 -18.61 3.58
CA ILE A 37 8.22 -17.41 2.97
C ILE A 37 8.74 -16.45 4.06
N LYS A 38 7.94 -16.14 5.10
CA LYS A 38 8.38 -15.32 6.24
C LYS A 38 9.72 -15.81 6.79
N ARG A 39 9.78 -17.10 7.17
CA ARG A 39 10.95 -17.72 7.83
C ARG A 39 12.22 -17.58 6.99
N CYS A 40 12.11 -17.70 5.67
CA CYS A 40 13.23 -17.54 4.74
C CYS A 40 13.73 -16.09 4.60
N LYS A 41 12.99 -15.09 5.09
CA LYS A 41 13.29 -13.65 4.90
C LYS A 41 13.36 -12.84 6.23
N VAL A 42 13.33 -13.51 7.38
CA VAL A 42 13.75 -12.92 8.67
C VAL A 42 15.24 -12.53 8.57
N PRO A 43 15.68 -11.35 9.06
CA PRO A 43 14.95 -10.36 9.85
C PRO A 43 14.30 -9.24 9.02
N ILE A 44 14.43 -9.24 7.68
CA ILE A 44 13.91 -8.17 6.82
C ILE A 44 12.39 -8.07 7.00
N TRP A 45 11.70 -9.21 7.10
CA TRP A 45 10.24 -9.26 7.08
C TRP A 45 9.56 -9.27 8.45
N ASP A 46 10.34 -9.39 9.53
CA ASP A 46 9.86 -9.48 10.92
C ASP A 46 9.14 -8.20 11.40
N LYS A 47 9.16 -7.14 10.59
CA LYS A 47 8.55 -5.82 10.83
C LYS A 47 7.24 -5.60 10.08
N PHE A 48 6.86 -6.46 9.15
CA PHE A 48 5.67 -6.29 8.33
C PHE A 48 4.55 -7.17 8.83
N ASN A 49 3.34 -6.62 8.97
CA ASN A 49 2.18 -7.49 9.18
C ASN A 49 1.92 -8.28 7.90
N VAL A 50 1.59 -9.56 8.05
CA VAL A 50 1.47 -10.50 6.94
C VAL A 50 0.13 -10.47 6.24
N ASP A 51 -0.90 -9.97 6.92
CA ASP A 51 -2.22 -9.71 6.34
C ASP A 51 -2.18 -8.60 5.25
N LEU A 52 -0.99 -8.11 4.89
CA LEU A 52 -0.71 -7.08 3.88
C LEU A 52 0.05 -7.62 2.66
N PHE A 53 0.25 -8.94 2.55
CA PHE A 53 0.83 -9.55 1.36
C PHE A 53 -0.20 -10.37 0.60
N GLU A 54 -0.26 -10.17 -0.70
CA GLU A 54 -0.97 -11.05 -1.62
C GLU A 54 0.01 -12.06 -2.24
N LEU A 55 -0.44 -13.30 -2.34
CA LEU A 55 0.30 -14.40 -2.97
C LEU A 55 -0.30 -14.67 -4.34
N TRP A 56 0.50 -14.54 -5.40
CA TRP A 56 0.06 -14.76 -6.77
C TRP A 56 0.82 -15.96 -7.37
N LYS A 57 0.10 -16.98 -7.85
CA LYS A 57 0.68 -18.03 -8.72
C LYS A 57 0.96 -17.42 -10.08
N VAL A 58 2.17 -17.68 -10.60
CA VAL A 58 2.61 -17.29 -11.94
C VAL A 58 3.48 -18.39 -12.57
N ASP A 59 3.79 -18.27 -13.86
CA ASP A 59 4.86 -19.03 -14.52
C ASP A 59 5.69 -18.10 -15.42
N ILE A 60 6.64 -17.37 -14.81
CA ILE A 60 7.36 -16.27 -15.48
C ILE A 60 8.87 -16.51 -15.44
N GLU A 61 9.52 -16.42 -16.60
CA GLU A 61 10.98 -16.43 -16.70
C GLU A 61 11.56 -15.15 -16.05
N PRO A 62 12.55 -15.23 -15.14
CA PRO A 62 13.06 -14.07 -14.38
C PRO A 62 13.48 -12.87 -15.24
N GLU A 63 13.99 -13.11 -16.44
CA GLU A 63 14.41 -12.10 -17.41
C GLU A 63 13.24 -11.16 -17.81
N LYS A 64 12.02 -11.69 -17.86
CA LYS A 64 10.80 -10.95 -18.25
C LYS A 64 10.31 -9.98 -17.17
N LEU A 65 10.63 -10.22 -15.89
CA LEU A 65 10.25 -9.31 -14.79
C LEU A 65 10.74 -7.87 -15.01
N THR A 66 11.91 -7.71 -15.64
CA THR A 66 12.53 -6.40 -15.88
C THR A 66 11.72 -5.51 -16.83
N GLN A 67 10.79 -6.08 -17.59
CA GLN A 67 10.11 -5.42 -18.71
C GLN A 67 8.64 -5.10 -18.43
N THR A 68 8.07 -5.60 -17.33
CA THR A 68 6.62 -5.58 -17.10
C THR A 68 6.23 -5.13 -15.69
N TYR A 69 5.60 -3.95 -15.59
CA TYR A 69 4.88 -3.50 -14.39
C TYR A 69 3.55 -4.25 -14.16
N TRP A 70 3.16 -5.09 -15.12
CA TRP A 70 1.93 -5.87 -15.14
C TRP A 70 2.29 -7.35 -15.21
N ILE A 71 1.64 -8.18 -14.39
CA ILE A 71 1.85 -9.62 -14.37
C ILE A 71 0.64 -10.26 -15.08
N PRO A 72 0.79 -10.71 -16.35
CA PRO A 72 -0.29 -11.38 -17.06
C PRO A 72 -0.62 -12.71 -16.38
N ASP A 73 -1.89 -13.11 -16.47
CA ASP A 73 -2.39 -14.44 -16.09
C ASP A 73 -2.06 -14.88 -14.65
N HIS A 74 -1.90 -13.93 -13.71
CA HIS A 74 -1.76 -14.26 -12.29
C HIS A 74 -3.04 -14.86 -11.73
N VAL A 75 -2.89 -15.87 -10.87
CA VAL A 75 -3.97 -16.43 -10.07
C VAL A 75 -3.69 -16.11 -8.61
N GLU A 76 -4.57 -15.33 -7.99
CA GLU A 76 -4.49 -15.01 -6.57
C GLU A 76 -4.69 -16.25 -5.70
N LEU A 77 -3.89 -16.37 -4.63
CA LEU A 77 -3.88 -17.49 -3.69
C LEU A 77 -4.58 -17.12 -2.37
N ASP A 78 -5.73 -16.46 -2.47
CA ASP A 78 -6.64 -16.09 -1.38
C ASP A 78 -7.10 -17.30 -0.53
N TRP A 79 -7.09 -18.50 -1.12
CA TRP A 79 -7.67 -19.68 -0.50
C TRP A 79 -6.76 -20.31 0.56
N ALA A 80 -6.88 -19.84 1.81
CA ALA A 80 -6.18 -20.37 2.98
C ALA A 80 -6.33 -21.91 3.19
N PHE A 81 -7.27 -22.56 2.52
CA PHE A 81 -7.56 -24.00 2.62
C PHE A 81 -7.19 -24.83 1.39
N THR A 82 -6.85 -24.21 0.26
CA THR A 82 -6.53 -24.96 -0.98
C THR A 82 -5.12 -25.52 -0.89
N GLU A 83 -4.97 -26.82 -1.17
CA GLU A 83 -3.67 -27.46 -1.20
C GLU A 83 -2.81 -26.97 -2.37
N LEU A 84 -1.53 -26.72 -2.11
CA LEU A 84 -0.54 -26.38 -3.12
C LEU A 84 -0.45 -27.45 -4.21
N SER A 85 -0.76 -28.71 -3.91
CA SER A 85 -0.89 -29.82 -4.86
C SER A 85 -1.87 -29.55 -6.02
N THR A 86 -2.94 -28.80 -5.75
CA THR A 86 -4.01 -28.47 -6.71
C THR A 86 -3.77 -27.16 -7.47
N VAL A 87 -2.95 -26.28 -6.89
CA VAL A 87 -2.53 -25.01 -7.49
C VAL A 87 -1.29 -25.21 -8.35
N PHE A 88 -0.38 -26.06 -7.88
CA PHE A 88 0.95 -26.29 -8.44
C PHE A 88 1.09 -27.75 -8.93
N ASP A 89 0.69 -27.96 -10.18
CA ASP A 89 0.84 -29.20 -10.95
C ASP A 89 2.31 -29.69 -11.05
N ALA A 90 2.51 -30.82 -11.73
CA ALA A 90 3.83 -31.45 -11.82
C ALA A 90 4.81 -30.78 -12.81
N GLU A 91 4.35 -29.89 -13.70
CA GLU A 91 5.10 -29.43 -14.88
C GLU A 91 5.71 -28.02 -14.76
N PHE A 92 6.17 -27.61 -13.57
CA PHE A 92 6.94 -26.36 -13.46
C PHE A 92 8.31 -26.50 -14.10
N LYS A 93 8.72 -25.46 -14.84
CA LYS A 93 10.10 -25.28 -15.25
C LYS A 93 10.89 -24.79 -14.03
N ASP A 94 11.90 -25.56 -13.60
CA ASP A 94 12.70 -25.30 -12.39
C ASP A 94 13.34 -23.89 -12.29
N ARG A 95 13.36 -23.13 -13.38
CA ARG A 95 13.96 -21.78 -13.49
C ARG A 95 12.94 -20.64 -13.52
N ASN A 96 11.66 -20.95 -13.68
CA ASN A 96 10.63 -19.93 -13.70
C ASN A 96 10.26 -19.55 -12.27
N ILE A 97 9.85 -18.30 -12.09
CA ILE A 97 9.19 -17.82 -10.88
C ILE A 97 7.80 -18.44 -10.88
N ASN A 98 7.45 -19.04 -9.74
CA ASN A 98 6.20 -19.75 -9.53
C ASN A 98 5.25 -18.95 -8.63
N VAL A 99 5.81 -18.10 -7.77
CA VAL A 99 5.08 -17.29 -6.79
C VAL A 99 5.60 -15.86 -6.80
N ILE A 100 4.70 -14.89 -6.93
CA ILE A 100 4.98 -13.48 -6.68
C ILE A 100 4.27 -13.08 -5.39
N LEU A 101 4.99 -12.36 -4.54
CA LEU A 101 4.47 -11.82 -3.30
C LEU A 101 4.34 -10.30 -3.43
N ALA A 102 3.11 -9.80 -3.57
CA ALA A 102 2.84 -8.38 -3.64
C ALA A 102 2.64 -7.78 -2.24
N ARG A 103 3.33 -6.67 -1.94
CA ARG A 103 3.12 -5.91 -0.69
C ARG A 103 2.10 -4.81 -0.92
N VAL A 104 0.89 -4.99 -0.40
CA VAL A 104 -0.19 -4.00 -0.50
C VAL A 104 0.21 -2.68 0.18
N SER A 105 1.02 -2.75 1.24
CA SER A 105 1.57 -1.57 1.94
C SER A 105 2.42 -0.65 1.07
N ASP A 106 3.16 -1.23 0.12
CA ASP A 106 4.15 -0.53 -0.72
C ASP A 106 3.63 -0.31 -2.15
N LEU A 107 2.47 -0.89 -2.49
CA LEU A 107 1.82 -0.69 -3.78
C LEU A 107 1.44 0.78 -3.95
N THR A 108 2.17 1.48 -4.82
CA THR A 108 1.84 2.83 -5.25
C THR A 108 1.11 2.76 -6.58
N LEU A 109 -0.18 3.12 -6.57
CA LEU A 109 -1.01 3.16 -7.76
C LEU A 109 -0.60 4.34 -8.63
N ALA A 110 -0.42 4.09 -9.94
CA ALA A 110 -0.28 5.12 -10.96
C ALA A 110 -1.63 5.31 -11.66
N LEU A 111 -2.39 6.31 -11.22
CA LEU A 111 -3.75 6.57 -11.68
C LEU A 111 -3.75 7.69 -12.72
N ASN A 112 -3.97 7.33 -13.98
CA ASN A 112 -4.32 8.28 -15.03
C ASN A 112 -5.70 8.91 -14.74
N CYS A 113 -5.68 10.23 -14.56
CA CYS A 113 -6.81 11.08 -14.22
C CYS A 113 -7.17 12.02 -15.38
N LEU A 114 -8.47 12.32 -15.53
CA LEU A 114 -8.99 13.25 -16.51
C LEU A 114 -10.13 14.10 -15.92
N ILE A 115 -10.17 15.39 -16.27
CA ILE A 115 -11.27 16.29 -15.92
C ILE A 115 -12.44 16.01 -16.88
N LYS A 116 -13.67 15.86 -16.36
CA LYS A 116 -14.84 15.55 -17.20
C LYS A 116 -15.09 16.66 -18.23
N GLY A 117 -15.17 16.28 -19.50
CA GLY A 117 -15.37 17.21 -20.62
C GLY A 117 -14.09 17.87 -21.13
N ASP A 118 -12.94 17.53 -20.55
CA ASP A 118 -11.63 17.97 -21.02
C ASP A 118 -11.07 17.05 -22.12
N ALA A 119 -10.06 17.51 -22.85
CA ALA A 119 -9.48 16.79 -23.98
C ALA A 119 -8.63 15.58 -23.53
N PRO A 120 -8.59 14.47 -24.30
CA PRO A 120 -7.68 13.33 -24.03
C PRO A 120 -6.21 13.72 -23.84
N SER A 121 -5.75 14.77 -24.51
CA SER A 121 -4.39 15.32 -24.37
C SER A 121 -4.07 15.90 -22.99
N HIS A 122 -5.06 16.07 -22.12
CA HIS A 122 -4.88 16.63 -20.77
C HIS A 122 -4.89 15.57 -19.65
N ILE A 123 -4.95 14.27 -20.01
CA ILE A 123 -4.72 13.16 -19.08
C ILE A 123 -3.38 13.35 -18.35
N PHE A 124 -3.39 13.12 -17.04
CA PHE A 124 -2.21 13.21 -16.19
C PHE A 124 -2.19 12.06 -15.19
N THR A 125 -1.00 11.57 -14.83
CA THR A 125 -0.85 10.45 -13.91
C THR A 125 -0.60 10.96 -12.49
N VAL A 126 -1.43 10.52 -11.55
CA VAL A 126 -1.25 10.73 -10.11
C VAL A 126 -0.64 9.47 -9.48
N LYS A 127 0.30 9.62 -8.55
CA LYS A 127 0.88 8.51 -7.78
C LYS A 127 0.42 8.55 -6.34
N VAL A 128 -0.23 7.49 -5.87
CA VAL A 128 -0.79 7.43 -4.51
C VAL A 128 -0.70 6.00 -3.95
N PRO A 129 -0.33 5.77 -2.68
CA PRO A 129 -0.29 4.42 -2.11
C PRO A 129 -1.69 3.80 -2.02
N ALA A 130 -1.83 2.52 -2.34
CA ALA A 130 -3.10 1.78 -2.30
C ALA A 130 -3.71 1.76 -0.88
N THR A 131 -2.88 1.78 0.15
CA THR A 131 -3.28 1.88 1.57
C THR A 131 -3.80 3.25 2.00
N LYS A 132 -3.89 4.24 1.09
CA LYS A 132 -4.50 5.54 1.37
C LYS A 132 -5.95 5.57 0.95
N GLU A 133 -6.70 6.44 1.62
CA GLU A 133 -8.10 6.71 1.31
C GLU A 133 -8.22 7.58 0.03
N VAL A 134 -9.39 7.53 -0.61
CA VAL A 134 -9.76 8.39 -1.75
C VAL A 134 -9.52 9.88 -1.48
N TYR A 135 -9.70 10.36 -0.24
CA TYR A 135 -9.38 11.76 0.12
C TYR A 135 -7.90 12.12 -0.11
N SER A 136 -6.98 11.15 0.02
CA SER A 136 -5.57 11.36 -0.31
C SER A 136 -5.38 11.48 -1.83
N LEU A 137 -6.07 10.66 -2.63
CA LEU A 137 -6.11 10.83 -4.09
C LEU A 137 -6.63 12.21 -4.49
N LYS A 138 -7.68 12.74 -3.84
CA LYS A 138 -8.17 14.10 -4.11
C LYS A 138 -7.10 15.17 -3.85
N LYS A 139 -6.31 15.03 -2.77
CA LYS A 139 -5.17 15.93 -2.46
C LYS A 139 -4.07 15.84 -3.52
N GLU A 140 -3.70 14.65 -3.95
CA GLU A 140 -2.68 14.47 -4.99
C GLU A 140 -3.15 14.98 -6.36
N ILE A 141 -4.44 14.85 -6.70
CA ILE A 141 -5.06 15.47 -7.88
C ILE A 141 -4.92 17.00 -7.80
N LYS A 142 -5.31 17.62 -6.68
CA LYS A 142 -5.16 19.07 -6.47
C LYS A 142 -3.69 19.48 -6.61
N HIS A 143 -2.77 18.77 -5.96
CA HIS A 143 -1.34 19.09 -5.98
C HIS A 143 -0.72 18.98 -7.39
N THR A 144 -1.12 17.97 -8.17
CA THR A 144 -0.62 17.75 -9.53
C THR A 144 -1.14 18.79 -10.54
N LYS A 145 -2.27 19.43 -10.24
CA LYS A 145 -2.95 20.45 -11.06
C LYS A 145 -3.23 21.70 -10.23
N ASP A 146 -2.25 22.12 -9.41
CA ASP A 146 -2.43 23.22 -8.45
C ASP A 146 -2.66 24.57 -9.16
N ASP A 147 -2.23 24.69 -10.42
CA ASP A 147 -2.54 25.81 -11.32
C ASP A 147 -4.04 25.93 -11.66
N LEU A 148 -4.76 24.81 -11.75
CA LEU A 148 -6.20 24.76 -12.01
C LEU A 148 -7.04 24.72 -10.73
N PHE A 149 -6.49 24.17 -9.64
CA PHE A 149 -7.21 23.91 -8.39
C PHE A 149 -6.64 24.66 -7.19
N TYR A 150 -5.91 25.76 -7.38
CA TYR A 150 -5.32 26.55 -6.30
C TYR A 150 -6.36 26.91 -5.22
N ASP A 151 -7.47 27.53 -5.64
CA ASP A 151 -8.56 28.04 -4.80
C ASP A 151 -9.59 26.97 -4.38
N TYR A 152 -9.47 25.73 -4.87
CA TYR A 152 -10.43 24.66 -4.60
C TYR A 152 -9.95 23.79 -3.43
N ASP A 153 -10.81 23.53 -2.44
CA ASP A 153 -10.52 22.46 -1.46
C ASP A 153 -10.53 21.10 -2.19
N ALA A 154 -9.68 20.17 -1.74
CA ALA A 154 -9.73 18.78 -2.19
C ALA A 154 -11.10 18.13 -1.91
N THR A 155 -11.92 18.63 -0.99
CA THR A 155 -13.31 18.18 -0.80
C THR A 155 -14.19 18.42 -2.03
N CYS A 156 -13.97 19.52 -2.76
CA CYS A 156 -14.72 19.94 -3.96
C CYS A 156 -14.52 19.01 -5.16
N ILE A 157 -13.45 18.20 -5.15
CA ILE A 157 -13.17 17.22 -6.20
C ILE A 157 -14.12 16.02 -6.02
N LEU A 158 -14.91 15.70 -7.05
CA LEU A 158 -15.76 14.52 -7.11
C LEU A 158 -15.17 13.52 -8.12
N PRO A 159 -14.46 12.47 -7.68
CA PRO A 159 -13.88 11.47 -8.57
C PRO A 159 -14.79 10.25 -8.75
N TRP A 160 -14.81 9.72 -9.97
CA TRP A 160 -15.43 8.45 -10.33
C TRP A 160 -14.35 7.47 -10.80
N LYS A 161 -14.45 6.20 -10.39
CA LYS A 161 -13.68 5.12 -11.02
C LYS A 161 -14.24 4.86 -12.41
N VAL A 162 -13.36 4.84 -13.40
CA VAL A 162 -13.66 4.40 -14.78
C VAL A 162 -12.61 3.40 -15.23
N TYR A 163 -12.83 2.80 -16.41
CA TYR A 163 -11.85 1.96 -17.09
C TYR A 163 -12.02 2.17 -18.59
N LEU A 164 -11.31 3.16 -19.14
CA LEU A 164 -11.42 3.56 -20.54
C LEU A 164 -10.05 3.44 -21.21
N PRO A 165 -9.88 2.66 -22.30
CA PRO A 165 -8.61 2.58 -23.00
C PRO A 165 -8.25 3.92 -23.64
N CYS A 166 -6.96 4.27 -23.64
CA CYS A 166 -6.42 5.44 -24.32
C CYS A 166 -6.19 5.15 -25.82
N ASP A 167 -7.27 4.78 -26.52
CA ASP A 167 -7.29 4.52 -27.96
C ASP A 167 -7.93 5.67 -28.76
N ASP A 168 -8.02 5.51 -30.09
CA ASP A 168 -8.63 6.51 -31.00
C ASP A 168 -10.12 6.80 -30.68
N LYS A 169 -10.78 5.99 -29.85
CA LYS A 169 -12.19 6.14 -29.45
C LYS A 169 -12.35 6.79 -28.08
N LEU A 170 -11.25 7.06 -27.37
CA LEU A 170 -11.26 7.65 -26.04
C LEU A 170 -12.11 8.93 -25.98
N GLU A 171 -12.01 9.81 -26.98
CA GLU A 171 -12.78 11.07 -27.00
C GLU A 171 -14.31 10.83 -27.06
N ASP A 172 -14.77 9.86 -27.86
CA ASP A 172 -16.19 9.50 -27.95
C ASP A 172 -16.66 8.73 -26.71
N ASN A 173 -15.79 7.88 -26.14
CA ASN A 173 -16.03 7.22 -24.87
C ASN A 173 -16.26 8.26 -23.75
N ILE A 174 -15.41 9.29 -23.65
CA ILE A 174 -15.56 10.40 -22.68
C ILE A 174 -16.86 11.19 -22.91
N LYS A 175 -17.21 11.50 -24.16
CA LYS A 175 -18.47 12.23 -24.48
C LYS A 175 -19.72 11.43 -24.12
N SER A 176 -19.68 10.11 -24.29
CA SER A 176 -20.79 9.20 -23.95
C SER A 176 -20.89 8.85 -22.46
N LEU A 177 -19.88 9.20 -21.66
CA LEU A 177 -19.73 8.79 -20.27
C LEU A 177 -20.79 9.41 -19.36
N ASN A 178 -21.76 8.60 -18.95
CA ASN A 178 -22.75 8.98 -17.95
C ASN A 178 -22.20 8.71 -16.53
N LEU A 179 -22.00 9.77 -15.76
CA LEU A 179 -21.45 9.72 -14.40
C LEU A 179 -22.57 9.96 -13.38
N ASP A 180 -23.07 8.89 -12.76
CA ASP A 180 -24.06 8.97 -11.69
C ASP A 180 -23.43 9.53 -10.41
N LYS A 181 -24.06 10.51 -9.77
CA LYS A 181 -23.62 11.04 -8.47
C LYS A 181 -23.59 9.98 -7.37
N ASN A 182 -24.38 8.90 -7.48
CA ASN A 182 -24.33 7.76 -6.55
C ASN A 182 -23.05 6.90 -6.68
N GLN A 183 -22.28 7.06 -7.76
CA GLN A 183 -21.03 6.32 -8.05
C GLN A 183 -19.76 7.14 -7.75
N VAL A 184 -19.88 8.33 -7.16
CA VAL A 184 -18.73 9.11 -6.69
C VAL A 184 -17.98 8.30 -5.62
N LEU A 185 -16.65 8.23 -5.73
CA LEU A 185 -15.83 7.53 -4.76
C LEU A 185 -15.87 8.24 -3.41
N HIS A 186 -16.27 7.50 -2.38
CA HIS A 186 -16.45 8.02 -1.04
C HIS A 186 -15.09 8.36 -0.39
N PRO A 187 -14.94 9.52 0.29
CA PRO A 187 -13.63 10.02 0.72
C PRO A 187 -12.81 9.06 1.60
N PHE A 188 -13.49 8.25 2.42
CA PHE A 188 -12.88 7.31 3.38
C PHE A 188 -12.67 5.89 2.84
N THR A 189 -13.05 5.59 1.59
CA THR A 189 -12.78 4.26 1.00
C THR A 189 -11.29 4.13 0.70
N LEU A 190 -10.67 2.98 1.00
CA LEU A 190 -9.27 2.73 0.67
C LEU A 190 -9.11 2.52 -0.84
N LEU A 191 -7.98 2.98 -1.38
CA LEU A 191 -7.71 2.85 -2.81
C LEU A 191 -7.44 1.40 -3.22
N SER A 192 -7.01 0.53 -2.31
CA SER A 192 -6.98 -0.93 -2.48
C SER A 192 -8.38 -1.50 -2.77
N ASP A 193 -9.41 -1.01 -2.09
CA ASP A 193 -10.79 -1.51 -2.26
C ASP A 193 -11.36 -1.03 -3.61
N VAL A 194 -10.95 0.16 -4.06
CA VAL A 194 -11.32 0.72 -5.37
C VAL A 194 -10.53 0.07 -6.50
N PHE A 195 -9.24 -0.24 -6.29
CA PHE A 195 -8.30 -0.80 -7.25
C PHE A 195 -7.57 -2.01 -6.64
N PRO A 196 -8.25 -3.18 -6.57
CA PRO A 196 -7.66 -4.41 -6.01
C PRO A 196 -6.53 -4.95 -6.88
N THR A 197 -6.49 -4.59 -8.16
CA THR A 197 -5.42 -4.94 -9.10
C THR A 197 -4.73 -3.68 -9.61
N ILE A 198 -3.50 -3.84 -10.09
CA ILE A 198 -2.68 -2.75 -10.63
C ILE A 198 -3.39 -2.11 -11.83
N PRO A 199 -3.69 -0.80 -11.82
CA PRO A 199 -4.36 -0.13 -12.93
C PRO A 199 -3.51 -0.18 -14.22
N ALA A 200 -4.16 -0.42 -15.36
CA ALA A 200 -3.47 -0.62 -16.64
C ALA A 200 -2.91 0.72 -17.18
N PRO A 201 -1.61 0.83 -17.51
CA PRO A 201 -0.95 2.11 -17.77
C PRO A 201 -1.49 2.88 -18.99
N ASP A 202 -2.16 2.18 -19.89
CA ASP A 202 -2.79 2.65 -21.13
C ASP A 202 -4.29 2.95 -21.00
N HIS A 203 -4.83 3.01 -19.77
CA HIS A 203 -6.23 3.33 -19.49
C HIS A 203 -6.39 4.62 -18.67
N VAL A 204 -7.52 5.31 -18.81
CA VAL A 204 -8.01 6.29 -17.84
C VAL A 204 -8.71 5.54 -16.71
N HIS A 205 -8.38 5.91 -15.47
CA HIS A 205 -8.85 5.24 -14.25
C HIS A 205 -9.78 6.10 -13.41
N ILE A 206 -9.57 7.42 -13.46
CA ILE A 206 -10.35 8.41 -12.73
C ILE A 206 -10.81 9.48 -13.71
N VAL A 207 -12.13 9.67 -13.80
CA VAL A 207 -12.70 10.92 -14.31
C VAL A 207 -13.25 11.70 -13.12
N PHE A 208 -13.05 13.01 -13.10
CA PHE A 208 -13.52 13.84 -11.98
C PHE A 208 -14.04 15.21 -12.44
N ILE A 209 -14.81 15.86 -11.55
CA ILE A 209 -15.14 17.28 -11.65
C ILE A 209 -14.71 17.98 -10.37
N ALA A 210 -14.52 19.30 -10.43
CA ALA A 210 -14.48 20.16 -9.27
C ALA A 210 -15.81 20.93 -9.19
N GLU A 211 -16.69 20.54 -8.27
CA GLU A 211 -17.86 21.36 -7.93
C GLU A 211 -17.40 22.36 -6.87
N HIS A 212 -17.29 23.64 -7.24
CA HIS A 212 -17.11 24.69 -6.23
C HIS A 212 -18.33 24.66 -5.32
N GLU A 213 -18.14 24.46 -4.00
CA GLU A 213 -19.20 24.79 -3.06
C GLU A 213 -19.42 26.30 -3.19
N THR A 214 -20.45 26.72 -3.93
CA THR A 214 -20.91 28.11 -3.89
C THR A 214 -21.07 28.43 -2.41
N PRO A 215 -20.32 29.42 -1.85
CA PRO A 215 -20.41 29.69 -0.43
C PRO A 215 -21.87 29.91 -0.12
N LEU A 216 -22.45 29.07 0.76
CA LEU A 216 -23.86 29.16 1.16
C LEU A 216 -24.13 30.63 1.44
N GLU A 217 -24.94 31.27 0.58
CA GLU A 217 -25.08 32.74 0.58
C GLU A 217 -25.30 33.19 2.01
N SER A 218 -24.33 33.94 2.55
CA SER A 218 -24.13 34.09 3.99
C SER A 218 -25.46 34.26 4.71
N PRO A 219 -25.90 33.28 5.53
CA PRO A 219 -27.14 33.42 6.27
C PRO A 219 -27.07 34.71 7.08
N HIS A 220 -27.99 35.63 6.78
CA HIS A 220 -28.04 37.00 7.29
C HIS A 220 -28.18 37.04 8.84
N TYR A 221 -27.09 36.79 9.58
CA TYR A 221 -26.99 36.88 11.03
C TYR A 221 -25.48 37.03 11.36
N TRP A 222 -24.99 38.11 11.99
CA TRP A 222 -25.58 38.81 13.13
C TRP A 222 -25.53 40.34 12.97
N GLN A 223 -26.67 40.97 12.68
CA GLN A 223 -26.90 42.33 13.17
C GLN A 223 -27.41 42.23 14.61
N PHE A 224 -26.48 42.24 15.57
CA PHE A 224 -26.84 42.47 16.97
C PHE A 224 -27.42 43.88 17.10
N SER A 225 -28.76 43.98 17.08
CA SER A 225 -29.46 45.21 17.40
C SER A 225 -29.10 45.60 18.83
N GLY A 226 -28.66 46.86 19.02
CA GLY A 226 -28.18 47.32 20.30
C GLY A 226 -29.29 47.32 21.36
N SER A 227 -29.11 46.53 22.41
CA SER A 227 -29.83 46.67 23.68
C SER A 227 -28.86 47.21 24.73
N THR A 228 -29.00 48.49 25.02
CA THR A 228 -28.30 49.18 26.10
C THR A 228 -28.62 48.50 27.44
N MET A 229 -27.64 47.83 28.05
CA MET A 229 -27.71 47.38 29.44
C MET A 229 -26.85 48.30 30.32
N VAL A 230 -27.43 48.72 31.44
CA VAL A 230 -26.90 49.76 32.33
C VAL A 230 -25.79 49.19 33.22
N ASN A 231 -24.74 49.98 33.46
CA ASN A 231 -23.71 49.66 34.44
C ASN A 231 -24.27 49.69 35.86
N GLU A 232 -24.04 48.63 36.65
CA GLU A 232 -23.76 48.79 38.10
C GLU A 232 -22.68 47.78 38.55
N PRO A 233 -21.79 48.16 39.49
CA PRO A 233 -20.70 47.32 39.96
C PRO A 233 -21.07 46.53 41.23
N VAL A 234 -20.57 45.30 41.37
CA VAL A 234 -20.59 44.59 42.66
C VAL A 234 -19.17 44.18 43.08
N THR A 235 -18.87 44.51 44.34
CA THR A 235 -17.55 44.42 44.98
C THR A 235 -17.15 43.02 45.42
N SER A 236 -15.83 42.82 45.52
CA SER A 236 -15.20 41.64 46.14
C SER A 236 -15.67 41.37 47.57
N SER A 237 -15.67 40.09 47.99
CA SER A 237 -15.33 39.68 49.36
C SER A 237 -14.93 38.20 49.42
N ALA A 238 -14.03 37.86 50.35
CA ALA A 238 -13.38 36.55 50.46
C ALA A 238 -13.86 35.72 51.67
N LYS A 239 -13.53 34.41 51.67
CA LYS A 239 -13.18 33.51 52.81
C LYS A 239 -12.85 32.11 52.22
N GLN A 240 -11.78 31.42 52.62
CA GLN A 240 -11.62 30.57 53.83
C GLN A 240 -12.76 29.54 53.97
N ASN A 241 -12.57 28.25 54.26
CA ASN A 241 -11.41 27.41 54.62
C ASN A 241 -11.72 25.94 54.17
N GLU A 242 -11.07 24.81 54.50
CA GLU A 242 -10.06 24.44 55.53
C GLU A 242 -9.15 23.25 55.05
N ASN A 243 -8.49 22.57 56.00
CA ASN A 243 -7.57 21.44 55.85
C ASN A 243 -8.26 20.05 55.82
N THR A 244 -7.60 19.02 55.26
CA THR A 244 -7.17 17.86 56.08
C THR A 244 -6.01 17.07 55.45
N VAL A 245 -5.15 16.52 56.30
CA VAL A 245 -4.01 15.64 55.99
C VAL A 245 -4.35 14.21 56.41
N THR A 246 -3.89 13.19 55.69
CA THR A 246 -3.61 11.86 56.27
C THR A 246 -2.67 11.03 55.40
N ASP A 247 -1.99 10.08 56.04
CA ASP A 247 -0.73 9.48 55.58
C ASP A 247 -0.81 8.26 54.63
N LEU A 248 0.35 8.02 54.02
CA LEU A 248 0.85 6.77 53.41
C LEU A 248 0.81 5.57 54.41
N PRO A 249 0.83 4.27 53.98
CA PRO A 249 2.00 3.74 53.26
C PRO A 249 1.86 2.54 52.29
N SER A 250 2.80 2.55 51.33
CA SER A 250 3.69 1.45 50.87
C SER A 250 3.19 0.00 50.76
N GLY A 251 3.36 -0.60 49.57
CA GLY A 251 3.45 -2.06 49.42
C GLY A 251 3.16 -2.61 48.01
N ARG A 252 4.18 -2.72 47.14
CA ARG A 252 4.12 -3.60 45.96
C ARG A 252 5.41 -4.42 45.81
N LYS A 253 5.28 -5.75 45.81
CA LYS A 253 6.36 -6.69 45.50
C LYS A 253 6.56 -6.78 43.98
N LEU A 254 7.81 -6.85 43.54
CA LEU A 254 8.15 -7.36 42.22
C LEU A 254 7.82 -8.86 42.13
N VAL A 255 7.29 -9.28 40.98
CA VAL A 255 7.19 -10.69 40.59
C VAL A 255 7.88 -10.85 39.24
N THR A 256 8.92 -11.67 39.19
CA THR A 256 9.60 -12.07 37.95
C THR A 256 8.88 -13.25 37.29
N PRO A 257 8.70 -13.27 35.95
CA PRO A 257 8.17 -14.42 35.24
C PRO A 257 9.25 -15.50 35.02
N PRO A 258 8.87 -16.79 34.91
CA PRO A 258 9.82 -17.89 34.69
C PRO A 258 10.23 -18.05 33.21
N THR A 259 11.47 -18.48 33.03
CA THR A 259 12.08 -18.85 31.74
C THR A 259 11.32 -19.99 31.05
N LYS A 260 10.95 -19.82 29.78
CA LYS A 260 10.47 -20.93 28.93
C LYS A 260 11.65 -21.71 28.37
N GLN A 261 11.49 -23.03 28.29
CA GLN A 261 12.47 -23.95 27.73
C GLN A 261 12.46 -23.92 26.19
N HIS A 262 13.60 -24.25 25.61
CA HIS A 262 13.80 -24.40 24.17
C HIS A 262 13.19 -25.72 23.69
N GLU A 263 12.44 -25.71 22.59
CA GLU A 263 12.13 -26.92 21.81
C GLU A 263 12.95 -26.87 20.50
N ASP A 264 13.27 -28.05 19.96
CA ASP A 264 14.23 -28.20 18.87
C ASP A 264 13.66 -27.82 17.50
N GLU A 265 14.27 -26.83 16.83
CA GLU A 265 13.98 -26.54 15.42
C GLU A 265 14.93 -27.31 14.50
N HIS A 266 14.37 -28.07 13.54
CA HIS A 266 15.16 -28.59 12.42
C HIS A 266 15.62 -27.42 11.53
N PRO A 267 16.93 -27.30 11.23
CA PRO A 267 17.45 -26.16 10.49
C PRO A 267 16.99 -26.16 9.03
N CYS A 268 16.54 -24.99 8.57
CA CYS A 268 16.45 -24.69 7.15
C CYS A 268 17.83 -24.92 6.52
N SER A 269 17.90 -25.64 5.40
CA SER A 269 19.16 -25.82 4.67
C SER A 269 19.52 -24.48 4.04
N ASP A 270 20.49 -23.77 4.61
CA ASP A 270 20.94 -22.44 4.18
C ASP A 270 21.99 -22.52 3.04
N PRO A 271 21.64 -22.24 1.77
CA PRO A 271 22.61 -21.74 0.79
C PRO A 271 22.79 -20.22 0.89
N CYS A 272 21.83 -19.49 1.48
CA CYS A 272 21.76 -18.02 1.43
C CYS A 272 22.81 -17.28 2.26
N LYS A 273 23.53 -17.96 3.17
CA LYS A 273 24.56 -17.32 4.02
C LYS A 273 25.96 -17.24 3.36
N ALA A 274 26.21 -17.96 2.27
CA ALA A 274 27.52 -17.97 1.63
C ALA A 274 27.79 -16.70 0.80
N THR A 275 26.80 -16.23 0.03
CA THR A 275 27.02 -15.24 -1.06
C THR A 275 27.33 -13.82 -0.58
N VAL A 276 26.98 -13.45 0.65
CA VAL A 276 27.16 -12.07 1.17
C VAL A 276 28.58 -11.82 1.67
N ALA A 277 29.30 -12.85 2.12
CA ALA A 277 30.63 -12.71 2.70
C ALA A 277 31.76 -12.56 1.66
N GLU A 278 31.53 -13.02 0.42
CA GLU A 278 32.58 -13.08 -0.61
C GLU A 278 32.66 -11.79 -1.46
N THR A 279 31.53 -11.13 -1.70
CA THR A 279 31.46 -9.85 -2.45
C THR A 279 32.20 -8.70 -1.77
N LEU A 280 32.36 -8.74 -0.44
CA LEU A 280 33.02 -7.69 0.36
C LEU A 280 34.56 -7.82 0.39
N ARG A 281 35.15 -8.90 -0.13
CA ARG A 281 36.62 -9.10 -0.18
C ARG A 281 37.27 -8.77 -1.52
N LEU A 282 36.49 -8.56 -2.57
CA LEU A 282 36.98 -8.28 -3.93
C LEU A 282 37.11 -6.78 -4.27
N ALA A 283 36.75 -5.89 -3.34
CA ALA A 283 36.78 -4.43 -3.55
C ALA A 283 38.11 -3.74 -3.20
N GLU A 284 39.01 -4.37 -2.43
CA GLU A 284 40.20 -3.70 -1.86
C GLU A 284 41.53 -4.01 -2.57
N SER A 285 41.52 -4.65 -3.75
CA SER A 285 42.74 -5.06 -4.47
C SER A 285 42.83 -4.57 -5.92
N ARG A 286 43.05 -3.25 -6.09
CA ARG A 286 43.63 -2.68 -7.31
C ARG A 286 44.85 -1.81 -6.99
N PRO A 287 46.08 -2.21 -7.39
CA PRO A 287 47.24 -1.35 -7.29
C PRO A 287 47.22 -0.29 -8.41
N HIS A 288 47.63 0.94 -8.09
CA HIS A 288 48.00 1.91 -9.10
C HIS A 288 49.17 1.40 -9.95
N SER A 289 49.08 1.54 -11.26
CA SER A 289 50.26 1.63 -12.13
C SER A 289 50.11 2.82 -13.06
N LEU A 290 51.21 3.56 -13.19
CA LEU A 290 51.37 4.72 -14.06
C LEU A 290 52.10 4.29 -15.34
N HIS A 291 51.94 5.14 -16.36
CA HIS A 291 52.94 5.50 -17.37
C HIS A 291 53.02 4.75 -18.72
N ASN A 292 53.10 5.61 -19.74
CA ASN A 292 53.73 5.49 -21.06
C ASN A 292 53.02 4.71 -22.18
N GLY A 293 52.80 5.44 -23.28
CA GLY A 293 52.09 5.07 -24.50
C GLY A 293 51.59 6.33 -25.19
#